data_AF-A0A382NQ72-F1
#
_entry.id   AF-A0A382NQ72-F1
#
_cell.length_a   1.000
_cell.length_b   1.000
_cell.length_c   1.000
_cell.angle_alpha   90.00
_cell.angle_beta   90.00
_cell.angle_gamma   90.00
#
_symmetry.space_group_name_H-M   'P 1'
#
loop_
_entity.id
_entity.type
_entity.pdbx_description
1 polymer ?
#
loop_
_entity_poly.entity_id
_entity_poly.type
_entity_poly.pdbx_seq_one_letter_code
_entity_poly.pdbx_strand_id
1 'polypeptide(L)'
;MLMGGCSSTTSSGKFKDYFVGTVKIRLHEAELQEEHKHEPWKGYGVDGGFPKTIVSALKITNASGSYSLPVGMVNDLGDPNIGHVRVRQNGKLLELSMTNSDGAGGHHVLFEVDLEKAQARRFVRMVIEDDFTKTHDWTVIRKNKKKQQR
;
A
#
# COMPACT_ATOMS: atom_id res chain seq x y z
N MET A 1 -21.52 -31.29 21.44
CA MET A 1 -21.03 -29.90 21.56
C MET A 1 -19.92 -29.72 20.54
N LEU A 2 -20.13 -28.85 19.56
CA LEU A 2 -19.19 -28.57 18.47
C LEU A 2 -18.01 -27.74 19.00
N MET A 3 -16.78 -28.26 18.86
CA MET A 3 -15.57 -27.45 18.93
C MET A 3 -15.50 -26.56 17.69
N GLY A 4 -15.93 -25.31 17.82
CA GLY A 4 -15.66 -24.26 16.84
C GLY A 4 -14.28 -23.67 17.08
N GLY A 5 -13.23 -24.36 16.62
CA GLY A 5 -11.89 -23.78 16.54
C GLY A 5 -11.91 -22.63 15.55
N CYS A 6 -11.79 -21.40 16.04
CA CYS A 6 -11.52 -20.23 15.21
C CYS A 6 -10.18 -20.45 14.52
N SER A 7 -10.20 -20.88 13.26
CA SER A 7 -9.01 -20.90 12.41
C SER A 7 -8.70 -19.45 12.05
N SER A 8 -7.94 -18.77 12.91
CA SER A 8 -7.22 -17.57 12.52
C SER A 8 -6.06 -18.03 11.64
N THR A 9 -6.31 -18.21 10.34
CA THR A 9 -5.27 -18.21 9.32
C THR A 9 -4.62 -16.83 9.34
N THR A 10 -3.68 -16.67 10.26
CA THR A 10 -2.87 -15.47 10.37
C THR A 10 -1.90 -15.55 9.20
N SER A 11 -2.29 -15.00 8.05
CA SER A 11 -1.35 -14.66 6.99
C SER A 11 -0.20 -13.91 7.65
N SER A 12 1.01 -14.49 7.61
CA SER A 12 2.25 -13.99 8.21
C SER A 12 2.76 -12.75 7.45
N GLY A 13 1.93 -11.72 7.35
CA GLY A 13 2.21 -10.52 6.58
C GLY A 13 3.44 -9.78 7.14
N LYS A 14 4.40 -9.50 6.25
CA LYS A 14 5.55 -8.66 6.57
C LYS A 14 5.09 -7.19 6.64
N PHE A 15 5.80 -6.37 7.40
CA PHE A 15 5.58 -4.93 7.36
C PHE A 15 6.89 -4.16 7.49
N LYS A 16 6.89 -2.93 6.98
CA LYS A 16 7.99 -1.98 7.17
C LYS A 16 7.45 -0.63 7.61
N ASP A 17 8.12 -0.06 8.61
CA ASP A 17 7.85 1.28 9.10
C ASP A 17 8.83 2.30 8.51
N TYR A 18 8.29 3.46 8.14
CA TYR A 18 9.00 4.64 7.68
C TYR A 18 8.55 5.86 8.48
N PHE A 19 9.42 6.86 8.57
CA PHE A 19 9.17 8.05 9.37
C PHE A 19 9.55 9.31 8.60
N VAL A 20 8.71 10.34 8.71
CA VAL A 20 9.03 11.70 8.29
C VAL A 20 8.53 12.66 9.37
N GLY A 21 9.47 13.33 10.05
CA GLY A 21 9.14 14.07 11.27
C GLY A 21 8.43 13.18 12.29
N THR A 22 7.22 13.57 12.69
CA THR A 22 6.37 12.83 13.64
C THR A 22 5.37 11.88 12.97
N VAL A 23 5.39 11.79 11.63
CA VAL A 23 4.49 10.92 10.88
C VAL A 23 5.13 9.55 10.72
N LYS A 24 4.41 8.52 11.13
CA LYS A 24 4.75 7.11 10.92
C LYS A 24 3.96 6.55 9.74
N ILE A 25 4.63 5.89 8.83
CA ILE A 25 4.04 5.19 7.69
C ILE A 25 4.35 3.72 7.86
N ARG A 26 3.34 2.85 7.70
CA ARG A 26 3.50 1.40 7.71
C ARG A 26 2.93 0.80 6.42
N LEU A 27 3.78 0.13 5.66
CA LEU A 27 3.36 -0.75 4.57
C LEU A 27 3.29 -2.18 5.07
N HIS A 28 2.23 -2.88 4.71
CA HIS A 28 2.07 -4.31 4.92
C HIS A 28 2.15 -5.03 3.58
N GLU A 29 2.86 -6.14 3.57
CA GLU A 29 3.01 -7.07 2.46
C GLU A 29 2.41 -8.41 2.88
N ALA A 30 1.66 -9.06 2.01
CA ALA A 30 1.11 -10.39 2.24
C ALA A 30 1.25 -11.25 0.98
N GLU A 31 1.25 -12.57 1.16
CA GLU A 31 1.22 -13.51 0.04
C GLU A 31 -0.10 -13.39 -0.73
N LEU A 32 -0.02 -13.44 -2.06
CA LEU A 32 -1.21 -13.51 -2.91
C LEU A 32 -1.82 -14.91 -2.78
N GLN A 33 -3.06 -14.99 -2.27
CA GLN A 33 -3.74 -16.28 -2.10
C GLN A 33 -4.00 -16.96 -3.46
N GLU A 34 -3.86 -18.28 -3.50
CA GLU A 34 -4.01 -19.09 -4.73
C GLU A 34 -5.39 -18.94 -5.38
N GLU A 35 -6.44 -18.73 -4.58
CA GLU A 35 -7.81 -18.46 -5.03
C GLU A 35 -7.95 -17.14 -5.82
N HIS A 36 -6.98 -16.24 -5.73
CA HIS A 36 -6.92 -15.04 -6.56
C HIS A 36 -6.17 -15.26 -7.89
N LYS A 37 -5.65 -16.47 -8.14
CA LYS A 37 -4.92 -16.81 -9.37
C LYS A 37 -5.79 -17.42 -10.48
N HIS A 38 -7.11 -17.31 -10.36
CA HIS A 38 -8.05 -17.81 -11.37
C HIS A 38 -8.22 -16.87 -12.56
N GLU A 39 -7.94 -15.57 -12.39
CA GLU A 39 -7.91 -14.58 -13.48
C GLU A 39 -6.49 -14.03 -13.62
N PRO A 40 -6.01 -13.69 -14.84
CA PRO A 40 -4.73 -13.02 -15.02
C PRO A 40 -4.62 -11.78 -14.12
N TRP A 41 -3.46 -11.59 -13.50
CA TRP A 41 -3.19 -10.40 -12.70
C TRP A 41 -3.33 -9.13 -13.57
N LYS A 42 -4.21 -8.21 -13.14
CA LYS A 42 -4.46 -6.92 -13.82
C LYS A 42 -3.80 -5.74 -13.13
N GLY A 43 -3.03 -5.99 -12.08
CA GLY A 43 -2.35 -4.96 -11.29
C GLY A 43 -0.96 -4.63 -11.84
N TYR A 44 -0.18 -3.96 -11.00
CA TYR A 44 1.15 -3.46 -11.31
C TYR A 44 2.22 -4.24 -10.54
N GLY A 45 3.43 -4.30 -11.08
CA GLY A 45 4.60 -4.88 -10.41
C GLY A 45 5.10 -6.20 -11.01
N VAL A 46 4.36 -6.81 -11.94
CA VAL A 46 4.79 -8.01 -12.67
C VAL A 46 4.68 -7.80 -14.17
N ASP A 47 5.53 -8.46 -14.94
CA ASP A 47 5.48 -8.49 -16.40
C ASP A 47 4.88 -9.84 -16.86
N GLY A 48 3.57 -9.97 -16.64
CA GLY A 48 2.82 -11.22 -16.83
C GLY A 48 2.80 -12.13 -15.59
N GLY A 49 1.96 -13.17 -15.64
CA GLY A 49 1.82 -14.11 -14.53
C GLY A 49 1.15 -13.52 -13.28
N PHE A 50 1.60 -13.95 -12.10
CA PHE A 50 1.06 -13.55 -10.80
C PHE A 50 2.18 -13.12 -9.85
N PRO A 51 2.00 -12.03 -9.09
CA PRO A 51 2.96 -11.69 -8.06
C PRO A 51 2.97 -12.74 -6.95
N LYS A 52 4.10 -12.88 -6.27
CA LYS A 52 4.23 -13.72 -5.08
C LYS A 52 3.56 -13.04 -3.89
N THR A 53 3.74 -11.72 -3.78
CA THR A 53 3.19 -10.92 -2.68
C THR A 53 2.55 -9.64 -3.19
N ILE A 54 1.69 -9.04 -2.37
CA ILE A 54 1.02 -7.78 -2.66
C ILE A 54 1.13 -6.82 -1.48
N VAL A 55 0.94 -5.52 -1.75
CA VAL A 55 0.72 -4.55 -0.69
C VAL A 55 -0.69 -4.75 -0.12
N SER A 56 -0.77 -5.33 1.07
CA SER A 56 -2.06 -5.64 1.71
C SER A 56 -2.66 -4.46 2.48
N ALA A 57 -1.83 -3.51 2.94
CA ALA A 57 -2.29 -2.29 3.57
C ALA A 57 -1.22 -1.19 3.60
N LEU A 58 -1.66 0.07 3.50
CA LEU A 58 -0.86 1.26 3.80
C LEU A 58 -1.55 2.07 4.89
N LYS A 59 -0.87 2.23 6.02
CA LYS A 59 -1.35 2.95 7.20
C LYS A 59 -0.41 4.11 7.53
N ILE A 60 -0.98 5.27 7.83
CA ILE A 60 -0.25 6.48 8.20
C ILE A 60 -0.73 6.91 9.58
N THR A 61 0.16 7.23 10.50
CA THR A 61 -0.20 7.67 11.86
C THR A 61 0.54 8.95 12.20
N ASN A 62 -0.19 9.93 12.72
CA ASN A 62 0.37 11.16 13.26
C ASN A 62 -0.32 11.54 14.58
N ALA A 63 -0.04 12.74 15.09
CA ALA A 63 -0.65 13.23 16.33
C ALA A 63 -2.19 13.29 16.27
N SER A 64 -2.76 13.54 15.09
CA SER A 64 -4.21 13.69 14.88
C SER A 64 -4.97 12.35 14.76
N GLY A 65 -4.26 11.23 14.59
CA GLY A 65 -4.86 9.89 14.47
C GLY A 65 -4.15 8.99 13.46
N SER A 66 -4.83 7.90 13.10
CA SER A 66 -4.37 6.94 12.08
C SER A 66 -5.25 7.00 10.85
N TYR A 67 -4.63 6.94 9.69
CA TYR A 67 -5.24 6.96 8.37
C TYR A 67 -4.94 5.62 7.69
N SER A 68 -5.93 5.05 7.00
CA SER A 68 -5.76 3.83 6.22
C SER A 68 -6.23 4.08 4.80
N LEU A 69 -5.37 3.77 3.82
CA LEU A 69 -5.77 3.83 2.42
C LEU A 69 -6.77 2.71 2.12
N PRO A 70 -7.71 2.92 1.18
CA PRO A 70 -8.58 1.87 0.68
C PRO A 70 -7.78 0.69 0.13
N VAL A 71 -8.28 -0.53 0.35
CA VAL A 71 -7.65 -1.77 -0.13
C VAL A 71 -7.47 -1.74 -1.65
N GLY A 72 -8.46 -1.24 -2.40
CA GLY A 72 -8.39 -1.12 -3.86
C GLY A 72 -7.31 -0.16 -4.40
N MET A 73 -6.71 0.69 -3.55
CA MET A 73 -5.58 1.54 -3.95
C MET A 73 -4.22 0.87 -3.75
N VAL A 74 -4.16 -0.31 -3.12
CA VAL A 74 -2.90 -0.95 -2.74
C VAL A 74 -2.82 -2.42 -3.12
N ASN A 75 -3.92 -3.16 -3.13
CA ASN A 75 -3.90 -4.61 -3.30
C ASN A 75 -3.60 -5.08 -4.73
N ASP A 76 -3.62 -4.18 -5.71
CA ASP A 76 -3.19 -4.38 -7.09
C ASP A 76 -1.71 -4.02 -7.29
N LEU A 77 -0.94 -3.84 -6.22
CA LEU A 77 0.51 -3.61 -6.25
C LEU A 77 1.24 -4.89 -5.84
N GLY A 78 1.71 -5.63 -6.84
CA GLY A 78 2.41 -6.90 -6.73
C GLY A 78 3.91 -6.73 -6.53
N ASP A 79 4.52 -7.75 -5.92
CA ASP A 79 5.95 -7.88 -5.58
C ASP A 79 6.57 -6.55 -5.12
N PRO A 80 6.04 -5.94 -4.04
CA PRO A 80 6.48 -4.63 -3.59
C PRO A 80 7.87 -4.70 -2.94
N ASN A 81 8.75 -3.78 -3.31
CA ASN A 81 10.00 -3.60 -2.58
C ASN A 81 9.79 -2.72 -1.34
N ILE A 82 9.09 -3.26 -0.34
CA ILE A 82 8.76 -2.54 0.91
C ILE A 82 10.00 -2.23 1.78
N GLY A 83 11.19 -2.71 1.42
CA GLY A 83 12.46 -2.32 2.06
C GLY A 83 13.00 -1.00 1.53
N HIS A 84 12.60 -0.59 0.32
CA HIS A 84 13.14 0.54 -0.42
C HIS A 84 12.08 1.59 -0.79
N VAL A 85 11.19 1.92 0.16
CA VAL A 85 10.26 3.04 0.01
C VAL A 85 10.97 4.35 0.36
N ARG A 86 10.79 5.37 -0.48
CA ARG A 86 11.16 6.75 -0.15
C ARG A 86 9.92 7.49 0.34
N VAL A 87 10.09 8.22 1.43
CA VAL A 87 9.03 9.06 2.00
C VAL A 87 9.57 10.48 2.14
N ARG A 88 8.79 11.47 1.68
CA ARG A 88 9.13 12.88 1.85
C ARG A 88 7.89 13.72 2.13
N GLN A 89 8.10 14.83 2.84
CA GLN A 89 7.09 15.85 3.01
C GLN A 89 7.30 16.92 1.93
N ASN A 90 6.27 17.21 1.14
CA ASN A 90 6.25 18.26 0.11
C ASN A 90 5.14 19.26 0.45
N GLY A 91 5.50 20.30 1.20
CA GLY A 91 4.53 21.22 1.78
C GLY A 91 3.52 20.48 2.66
N LYS A 92 2.23 20.54 2.31
CA LYS A 92 1.16 19.82 3.02
C LYS A 92 0.99 18.35 2.60
N LEU A 93 1.59 17.96 1.48
CA LEU A 93 1.46 16.61 0.95
C LEU A 93 2.56 15.70 1.50
N LEU A 94 2.16 14.51 1.91
CA LEU A 94 3.07 13.41 2.17
C LEU A 94 3.21 12.61 0.88
N GLU A 95 4.43 12.44 0.40
CA GLU A 95 4.72 11.65 -0.79
C GLU A 95 5.44 10.36 -0.42
N LEU A 96 4.97 9.25 -1.00
CA LEU A 96 5.55 7.93 -0.81
C LEU A 96 5.81 7.31 -2.18
N SER A 97 7.04 6.94 -2.47
CA SER A 97 7.39 6.30 -3.74
C SER A 97 8.13 5.00 -3.52
N MET A 98 7.81 4.00 -4.33
CA MET A 98 8.47 2.69 -4.32
C MET A 98 8.53 2.08 -5.71
N THR A 99 9.36 1.06 -5.86
CA THR A 99 9.40 0.23 -7.06
C THR A 99 8.84 -1.15 -6.73
N ASN A 100 7.96 -1.64 -7.58
CA ASN A 100 7.34 -2.95 -7.53
C ASN A 100 7.83 -3.75 -8.74
N SER A 101 8.34 -4.96 -8.53
CA SER A 101 9.00 -5.71 -9.61
C SER A 101 9.11 -7.20 -9.28
N ASP A 102 8.84 -8.05 -10.26
CA ASP A 102 9.11 -9.49 -10.25
C ASP A 102 10.53 -9.86 -10.71
N GLY A 103 11.31 -8.88 -11.16
CA GLY A 103 12.65 -9.03 -11.73
C GLY A 103 12.72 -9.08 -13.26
N ALA A 104 11.61 -9.27 -13.97
CA ALA A 104 11.53 -9.18 -15.43
C ALA A 104 11.07 -7.79 -15.90
N GLY A 105 10.13 -7.19 -15.17
CA GLY A 105 9.65 -5.84 -15.37
C GLY A 105 9.38 -5.14 -14.04
N GLY A 106 9.12 -3.83 -14.08
CA GLY A 106 8.91 -3.08 -12.85
C GLY A 106 8.03 -1.86 -13.05
N HIS A 107 7.37 -1.46 -11.98
CA HIS A 107 6.52 -0.29 -11.93
C HIS A 107 6.99 0.65 -10.82
N HIS A 108 7.10 1.93 -11.13
CA HIS A 108 7.25 2.96 -10.13
C HIS A 108 5.88 3.41 -9.65
N VAL A 109 5.66 3.35 -8.34
CA VAL A 109 4.43 3.77 -7.70
C VAL A 109 4.71 5.04 -6.90
N LEU A 110 3.85 6.04 -7.05
CA LEU A 110 3.84 7.25 -6.25
C LEU A 110 2.47 7.44 -5.61
N PHE A 111 2.44 7.55 -4.29
CA PHE A 111 1.29 8.04 -3.54
C PHE A 111 1.53 9.48 -3.13
N GLU A 112 0.49 10.29 -3.27
CA GLU A 112 0.42 11.59 -2.64
C GLU A 112 -0.75 11.60 -1.66
N VAL A 113 -0.49 12.02 -0.42
CA VAL A 113 -1.47 11.97 0.66
C VAL A 113 -1.62 13.34 1.30
N ASP A 114 -2.86 13.84 1.30
CA ASP A 114 -3.26 15.02 2.04
C ASP A 114 -3.95 14.56 3.35
N LEU A 115 -3.21 14.62 4.45
CA LEU A 115 -3.70 14.20 5.77
C LEU A 115 -4.70 15.20 6.38
N GLU A 116 -4.68 16.46 5.95
CA GLU A 116 -5.60 17.50 6.39
C GLU A 116 -6.99 17.22 5.82
N LYS A 117 -7.05 16.92 4.50
CA LYS A 117 -8.28 16.56 3.80
C LYS A 117 -8.65 15.08 3.87
N ALA A 118 -7.79 14.26 4.48
CA ALA A 118 -7.94 12.81 4.54
C ALA A 118 -8.23 12.19 3.16
N GLN A 119 -7.37 12.50 2.19
CA GLN A 119 -7.46 11.97 0.83
C GLN A 119 -6.09 11.56 0.31
N ALA A 120 -6.06 10.63 -0.64
CA ALA A 120 -4.85 10.18 -1.32
C ALA A 120 -5.12 10.01 -2.81
N ARG A 121 -4.06 10.16 -3.62
CA ARG A 121 -4.06 9.80 -5.05
C ARG A 121 -2.84 8.94 -5.36
N ARG A 122 -2.91 8.18 -6.46
CA ARG A 122 -1.85 7.25 -6.84
C ARG A 122 -1.53 7.36 -8.32
N PHE A 123 -0.24 7.39 -8.59
CA PHE A 123 0.34 7.34 -9.93
C PHE A 123 1.16 6.07 -10.07
N VAL A 124 1.12 5.48 -11.25
CA VAL A 124 1.97 4.34 -11.61
C VAL A 124 2.56 4.60 -13.00
N ARG A 125 3.84 4.25 -13.18
CA ARG A 125 4.47 4.16 -14.49
C ARG A 125 5.26 2.87 -14.59
N MET A 126 5.43 2.35 -15.81
CA MET A 126 6.45 1.33 -16.04
C MET A 126 7.84 1.95 -15.85
N VAL A 127 8.80 1.17 -15.36
CA VAL A 127 10.18 1.65 -15.09
C VAL A 127 10.87 2.14 -16.37
N ILE A 128 10.49 1.59 -17.52
CA ILE A 128 11.04 1.93 -18.85
C ILE A 128 10.30 3.09 -19.54
N GLU A 129 9.23 3.62 -18.93
CA GLU A 129 8.47 4.76 -19.46
C GLU A 129 8.73 6.03 -18.63
N ASP A 130 8.75 7.18 -19.29
CA ASP A 130 9.02 8.45 -18.61
C ASP A 130 7.78 9.02 -17.89
N ASP A 131 6.57 8.74 -18.39
CA ASP A 131 5.34 9.39 -17.92
C ASP A 131 4.55 8.58 -16.88
N PHE A 132 4.06 9.27 -15.86
CA PHE A 132 3.16 8.71 -14.86
C PHE A 132 1.72 8.65 -15.34
N THR A 133 1.14 7.45 -15.33
CA THR A 133 -0.31 7.29 -15.46
C THR A 133 -0.96 7.46 -14.09
N LYS A 134 -1.89 8.43 -13.98
CA LYS A 134 -2.73 8.58 -12.80
C LYS A 134 -3.72 7.42 -12.74
N THR A 135 -3.56 6.53 -11.76
CA THR A 135 -4.39 5.33 -11.63
C THR A 135 -5.56 5.54 -10.66
N HIS A 136 -5.37 6.42 -9.68
CA HIS A 136 -6.40 6.82 -8.74
C HIS A 136 -6.31 8.32 -8.51
N ASP A 137 -7.44 9.02 -8.65
CA ASP A 137 -7.53 10.43 -8.26
C ASP A 137 -7.76 10.56 -6.75
N TRP A 138 -7.91 11.79 -6.26
CA TRP A 138 -8.17 12.11 -4.87
C TRP A 138 -9.33 11.30 -4.30
N THR A 139 -8.95 10.27 -3.54
CA THR A 139 -9.84 9.28 -2.95
C THR A 139 -9.81 9.44 -1.43
N VAL A 140 -10.97 9.43 -0.80
CA VAL A 140 -11.09 9.55 0.66
C VAL A 140 -10.38 8.37 1.35
N ILE A 141 -9.56 8.67 2.35
CA ILE A 141 -8.90 7.66 3.20
C ILE A 141 -9.55 7.63 4.58
N ARG A 142 -9.62 6.45 5.17
CA ARG A 142 -10.29 6.25 6.45
C ARG A 142 -9.46 6.83 7.60
N LYS A 143 -9.96 7.85 8.28
CA LYS A 143 -9.37 8.41 9.51
C LYS A 143 -9.98 7.78 10.75
N ASN A 144 -9.14 7.15 11.57
CA ASN A 144 -9.48 6.65 12.90
C ASN A 144 -8.85 7.60 13.94
N LYS A 145 -9.68 8.31 14.72
CA LYS A 145 -9.20 9.17 15.81
C LYS A 145 -8.58 8.30 16.91
N LYS A 146 -7.50 8.77 17.55
CA LYS A 146 -7.02 8.13 18.80
C LYS A 146 -8.17 8.18 19.81
N LYS A 147 -8.62 7.02 20.30
CA LYS A 147 -9.44 6.99 21.52
C LYS A 147 -8.55 7.52 22.64
N GLN A 148 -8.91 8.66 23.23
CA GLN A 148 -8.37 9.04 24.53
C GLN A 148 -8.78 7.92 25.48
N GLN A 149 -7.81 7.14 25.96
CA GLN A 149 -7.99 6.40 27.20
C GLN A 149 -8.16 7.47 28.28
N ARG A 150 -9.39 7.63 28.76
CA ARG A 150 -9.71 8.41 29.95
C ARG A 150 -9.30 7.61 31.17
#